data_AF-A0A353PCP2-F1
#
_entry.id   AF-A0A353PCP2-F1
#
_cell.length_a   1.000
_cell.length_b   1.000
_cell.length_c   1.000
_cell.angle_alpha   90.00
_cell.angle_beta   90.00
_cell.angle_gamma   90.00
#
_symmetry.space_group_name_H-M   'P 1'
#
loop_
_entity.id
_entity.type
_entity.pdbx_description
1 polymer ?
#
loop_
_entity_poly.entity_id
_entity_poly.type
_entity_poly.pdbx_seq_one_letter_code
_entity_poly.pdbx_strand_id
1 'polypeptide(L)'
;GAGTGKTLLALAAGLAQCLEMNRYREILMTRVTIPVGEDIGFLPGTEEEKMTPWMGALMDNLEVLTHSDEGGDWGRAATQDLLAHRIKIRSL
;
A
#
# COMPACT_ATOMS: atom_id res chain seq x y z
N GLY A 1 -4.53 -14.86 -11.83
CA GLY A 1 -5.40 -13.90 -12.53
C GLY A 1 -5.50 -12.60 -11.76
N ALA A 2 -5.87 -11.49 -12.41
CA ALA A 2 -6.35 -10.29 -11.71
C ALA A 2 -7.58 -10.65 -10.84
N GLY A 3 -7.81 -9.93 -9.74
CA GLY A 3 -8.98 -10.13 -8.88
C GLY A 3 -8.92 -11.29 -7.86
N THR A 4 -7.87 -12.11 -7.83
CA THR A 4 -7.77 -13.25 -6.88
C THR A 4 -7.25 -12.89 -5.49
N GLY A 5 -7.40 -11.64 -5.05
CA GLY A 5 -7.02 -11.20 -3.69
C GLY A 5 -5.52 -11.25 -3.32
N LYS A 6 -4.61 -11.53 -4.26
CA LYS A 6 -3.16 -11.67 -3.96
C LYS A 6 -2.56 -10.48 -3.22
N THR A 7 -2.85 -9.27 -3.68
CA THR A 7 -2.37 -8.05 -3.04
C THR A 7 -2.99 -7.88 -1.65
N LEU A 8 -4.30 -8.09 -1.53
CA LEU A 8 -5.02 -8.00 -0.26
C LEU A 8 -4.46 -8.98 0.79
N LEU A 9 -4.29 -10.25 0.42
CA LEU A 9 -3.73 -11.28 1.30
C LEU A 9 -2.27 -11.01 1.66
N ALA A 10 -1.47 -10.51 0.71
CA ALA A 10 -0.09 -10.12 0.99
C ALA A 10 -0.01 -8.97 1.99
N LEU A 11 -0.87 -7.95 1.84
CA LEU A 11 -0.97 -6.84 2.78
C LEU A 11 -1.44 -7.32 4.16
N ALA A 12 -2.49 -8.15 4.23
CA ALA A 12 -2.98 -8.71 5.49
C ALA A 12 -1.88 -9.48 6.24
N ALA A 13 -1.18 -10.37 5.53
CA ALA A 13 -0.07 -11.13 6.11
C ALA A 13 1.10 -10.23 6.54
N GLY A 14 1.39 -9.17 5.77
CA GLY A 14 2.41 -8.18 6.12
C GLY A 14 2.04 -7.40 7.39
N LEU A 15 0.79 -6.93 7.47
CA LEU A 15 0.27 -6.18 8.63
C LEU A 15 0.30 -7.04 9.89
N ALA A 16 -0.18 -8.29 9.83
CA ALA A 16 -0.12 -9.20 10.98
C ALA A 16 1.33 -9.40 11.45
N GLN A 17 2.28 -9.58 10.52
CA GLN A 17 3.69 -9.77 10.87
C GLN A 17 4.35 -8.50 11.42
N CYS A 18 3.89 -7.31 11.04
CA CYS A 18 4.42 -6.04 11.51
C CYS A 18 3.77 -5.53 12.80
N LEU A 19 2.46 -5.61 12.92
CA LEU A 19 1.68 -5.00 14.00
C LEU A 19 1.38 -5.97 15.15
N GLU A 20 1.03 -7.22 14.83
CA GLU A 20 0.63 -8.20 15.85
C GLU A 20 1.82 -9.00 16.34
N MET A 21 2.62 -9.53 15.41
CA MET A 21 3.75 -10.41 15.72
C MET A 21 5.05 -9.64 15.99
N ASN A 22 5.10 -8.35 15.67
CA ASN A 22 6.31 -7.51 15.75
C ASN A 22 7.56 -8.15 15.10
N ARG A 23 7.35 -9.00 14.09
CA ARG A 23 8.40 -9.79 13.44
C ARG A 23 9.19 -8.94 12.43
N TYR A 24 8.52 -7.96 11.82
CA TYR A 24 9.12 -7.02 10.88
C TYR A 24 8.79 -5.58 11.27
N ARG A 25 9.72 -4.65 11.00
CA ARG A 25 9.57 -3.25 11.37
C ARG A 25 8.59 -2.48 10.48
N GLU A 26 8.60 -2.77 9.19
CA GLU A 26 7.85 -2.03 8.16
C GLU A 26 7.61 -2.91 6.92
N ILE A 27 6.57 -2.58 6.17
CA ILE A 27 6.23 -3.13 4.87
C ILE A 27 6.78 -2.18 3.82
N LEU A 28 7.65 -2.67 2.93
CA LEU A 28 8.13 -1.92 1.77
C LEU A 28 7.39 -2.38 0.53
N MET A 29 6.66 -1.47 -0.11
CA MET A 29 6.02 -1.70 -1.39
C MET A 29 6.83 -1.06 -2.51
N THR A 30 7.25 -1.90 -3.44
CA THR A 30 7.99 -1.48 -4.63
C THR A 30 7.21 -1.76 -5.90
N ARG A 31 7.31 -0.85 -6.86
CA ARG A 31 6.78 -1.05 -8.20
C ARG A 31 7.88 -0.78 -9.21
N VAL A 32 8.01 -1.68 -10.19
CA VAL A 32 8.91 -1.45 -11.34
C VAL A 32 8.28 -0.43 -12.27
N THR A 33 9.03 0.62 -12.60
CA THR A 33 8.66 1.53 -13.70
C THR A 33 8.99 0.86 -15.03
N ILE A 34 8.02 0.13 -15.59
CA ILE A 34 8.20 -0.50 -16.91
C ILE A 34 7.99 0.59 -17.98
N PRO A 35 9.00 0.88 -18.82
CA PRO A 35 8.81 1.73 -20.00
C PRO A 35 7.87 1.03 -20.98
N VAL A 36 6.81 1.71 -21.40
CA VAL A 36 5.81 1.13 -22.31
C VAL A 36 6.30 1.28 -23.75
N GLY A 37 7.17 0.35 -24.18
CA GLY A 37 7.58 0.21 -25.58
C GLY A 37 8.60 1.23 -26.10
N GLU A 38 9.06 1.02 -27.33
CA GLU A 38 10.18 1.72 -27.95
C GLU A 38 9.86 3.14 -28.47
N ASP A 39 8.60 3.60 -28.37
CA ASP A 39 8.19 4.94 -28.86
C ASP A 39 7.17 5.67 -27.97
N ILE A 40 6.77 5.13 -26.81
CA ILE A 40 5.88 5.82 -25.87
C ILE A 40 6.68 6.08 -24.60
N GLY A 41 7.34 7.24 -24.59
CA GLY A 41 8.24 7.67 -23.53
C GLY A 41 7.68 7.50 -22.11
N PHE A 42 8.61 7.41 -21.16
CA PHE A 42 8.36 7.37 -19.71
C PHE A 42 7.16 8.24 -19.32
N LEU A 43 6.28 7.73 -18.44
CA LEU A 43 5.26 8.56 -17.79
C LEU A 43 5.93 9.85 -17.29
N PRO A 44 5.64 11.02 -17.88
CA PRO A 44 6.27 12.26 -17.45
C PRO A 44 5.74 12.63 -16.07
N GLY A 45 6.60 13.25 -15.25
CA GLY A 45 6.23 13.65 -13.90
C GLY A 45 7.17 13.13 -12.82
N THR A 46 6.89 13.56 -11.58
CA THR A 46 7.61 13.15 -10.38
C THR A 46 7.39 11.66 -10.08
N GLU A 47 8.21 11.09 -9.21
CA GLU A 47 8.01 9.71 -8.72
C GLU A 47 6.60 9.53 -8.13
N GLU A 48 6.12 10.53 -7.41
CA GLU A 48 4.78 10.54 -6.82
C GLU A 48 3.68 10.47 -7.90
N GLU A 49 3.76 11.32 -8.93
CA GLU A 49 2.78 11.34 -10.04
C GLU A 49 2.73 10.00 -10.80
N LYS A 50 3.88 9.33 -10.94
CA LYS A 50 3.98 7.99 -11.54
C LYS A 50 3.35 6.92 -10.65
N MET A 51 3.40 7.10 -9.34
CA MET A 51 2.88 6.15 -8.35
C MET A 51 1.38 6.36 -8.07
N THR A 52 0.84 7.56 -8.31
CA THR A 52 -0.56 7.94 -8.06
C THR A 52 -1.61 6.90 -8.49
N PRO A 53 -1.56 6.30 -9.69
CA PRO A 53 -2.57 5.32 -10.12
C PRO A 53 -2.65 4.07 -9.22
N TRP A 54 -1.59 3.79 -8.46
CA TRP A 54 -1.45 2.61 -7.62
C TRP A 54 -1.73 2.92 -6.16
N MET A 55 -1.48 4.17 -5.74
CA MET A 55 -1.72 4.60 -4.36
C MET A 55 -3.18 4.47 -3.97
N GLY A 56 -4.12 4.87 -4.85
CA GLY A 56 -5.56 4.74 -4.57
C GLY A 56 -5.96 3.31 -4.26
N ALA A 57 -5.68 2.38 -5.19
CA ALA A 57 -6.00 0.97 -5.00
C ALA A 57 -5.29 0.33 -3.79
N LEU A 58 -4.10 0.81 -3.42
CA LEU A 58 -3.41 0.37 -2.21
C LEU A 58 -4.14 0.86 -0.95
N MET A 59 -4.48 2.14 -0.88
CA MET A 59 -5.21 2.72 0.24
C MET A 59 -6.55 2.02 0.43
N ASP A 60 -7.28 1.73 -0.66
CA ASP A 60 -8.55 0.99 -0.61
C ASP A 60 -8.38 -0.39 0.05
N ASN A 61 -7.32 -1.14 -0.32
CA ASN A 61 -7.06 -2.45 0.30
C ASN A 61 -6.72 -2.32 1.79
N LEU A 62 -5.97 -1.29 2.18
CA LEU A 62 -5.63 -1.05 3.58
C LEU A 62 -6.87 -0.69 4.38
N GLU A 63 -7.74 0.18 3.85
CA GLU A 63 -9.00 0.53 4.49
C GLU A 63 -9.88 -0.70 4.73
N VAL A 64 -9.99 -1.60 3.75
CA VAL A 64 -10.71 -2.88 3.90
C VAL A 64 -10.13 -3.75 5.02
N LEU A 65 -8.79 -3.80 5.14
CA LEU A 65 -8.12 -4.62 6.15
C LEU A 65 -8.16 -4.01 7.55
N THR A 66 -8.30 -2.69 7.65
CA THR A 66 -8.30 -1.96 8.93
C THR A 66 -9.66 -1.42 9.32
N HIS A 67 -10.73 -1.81 8.62
CA HIS A 67 -12.07 -1.37 8.94
C HIS A 67 -12.52 -2.01 10.26
N SER A 68 -12.39 -1.27 11.37
CA SER A 68 -12.95 -1.61 12.66
C SER A 68 -14.08 -0.64 13.02
N ASP A 69 -15.22 -1.17 13.45
CA ASP A 69 -16.31 -0.38 14.05
C ASP A 69 -16.00 0.02 15.51
N GLU A 70 -14.99 -0.60 16.11
CA GLU A 70 -14.53 -0.30 17.46
C GLU A 70 -13.59 0.92 17.43
N GLY A 71 -14.03 2.04 18.02
CA GLY A 71 -13.20 3.23 18.26
C GLY A 71 -13.67 4.53 17.60
N GLY A 72 -14.70 4.50 16.74
CA GLY A 72 -15.21 5.68 16.03
C GLY A 72 -14.14 6.40 15.20
N ASP A 73 -14.35 7.68 14.88
CA ASP A 73 -13.43 8.47 14.04
C ASP A 73 -12.01 8.56 14.62
N TRP A 74 -11.88 8.55 15.95
CA TRP A 74 -10.59 8.64 16.63
C TRP A 74 -9.76 7.35 16.48
N GLY A 75 -10.39 6.17 16.64
CA GLY A 75 -9.72 4.89 16.42
C GLY A 75 -9.25 4.72 14.98
N ARG A 76 -10.04 5.22 14.01
CA ARG A 76 -9.68 5.20 12.59
C ARG A 76 -8.47 6.08 12.28
N ALA A 77 -8.44 7.30 12.81
CA ALA A 77 -7.29 8.20 12.64
C ALA A 77 -6.00 7.62 13.23
N ALA A 78 -6.06 7.07 14.44
CA ALA A 78 -4.91 6.42 15.07
C ALA A 78 -4.40 5.21 14.26
N THR A 79 -5.32 4.44 13.67
CA THR A 79 -4.97 3.31 12.82
C THR A 79 -4.31 3.76 11.53
N GLN A 80 -4.85 4.80 10.87
CA GLN A 80 -4.22 5.38 9.67
C GLN A 80 -2.82 5.92 9.95
N ASP A 81 -2.63 6.62 11.07
CA ASP A 81 -1.31 7.11 11.46
C ASP A 81 -0.33 5.95 11.65
N LEU A 82 -0.74 4.88 12.35
CA LEU A 82 0.09 3.69 12.54
C LEU A 82 0.47 3.03 11.21
N LEU A 83 -0.48 2.92 10.27
CA LEU A 83 -0.22 2.36 8.94
C LEU A 83 0.76 3.22 8.16
N ALA A 84 0.60 4.54 8.16
CA ALA A 84 1.48 5.48 7.48
C ALA A 84 2.93 5.41 7.99
N HIS A 85 3.13 5.10 9.28
CA HIS A 85 4.45 4.90 9.85
C HIS A 85 5.08 3.54 9.50
N ARG A 86 4.26 2.54 9.18
CA ARG A 86 4.69 1.14 8.97
C ARG A 86 4.76 0.73 7.51
N ILE A 87 4.18 1.50 6.59
CA ILE A 87 4.17 1.20 5.17
C ILE A 87 4.96 2.28 4.43
N LYS A 88 5.98 1.85 3.68
CA LYS A 88 6.74 2.71 2.79
C LYS A 88 6.54 2.29 1.35
N ILE A 89 6.35 3.28 0.49
CA ILE A 89 6.18 3.09 -0.94
C ILE A 89 7.43 3.65 -1.64
N ARG A 90 8.01 2.89 -2.57
CA ARG A 90 9.13 3.32 -3.41
C ARG A 90 8.93 2.88 -4.86
N SER A 91 9.33 3.72 -5.79
CA SER A 91 9.54 3.30 -7.17
C SER A 91 10.90 2.59 -7.31
N LEU A 92 10.95 1.58 -8.18
CA LEU A 92 12.19 0.98 -8.68
C LEU A 92 12.47 1.44 -10.11
#